data_AF-A0A1C5U1S5-F1
#
_entry.id   AF-A0A1C5U1S5-F1
#
_cell.length_a   1.000
_cell.length_b   1.000
_cell.length_c   1.000
_cell.angle_alpha   90.00
_cell.angle_beta   90.00
_cell.angle_gamma   90.00
#
_symmetry.space_group_name_H-M   'P 1'
#
loop_
_entity.id
_entity.type
_entity.pdbx_description
1 polymer ?
#
loop_
_entity_poly.entity_id
_entity_poly.type
_entity_poly.pdbx_seq_one_letter_code
_entity_poly.pdbx_strand_id
1 'polypeptide(L)'
;MINLKIDPEFQSQIPPLTDDEFKQLEENILKEGKLISPLIVWGNTLVDGHNRYAILQKHPEICFSTMPLRFANREEALAWICKNQLGRRNLSPEQKRYLLGKQYESEKKAEKIFHGNQYTLAKKSGGSHDDTHHSGKKTCERIAEENGVSRASVLRARHYTKGIDIADTLAPGIKKKVFSGEVKFTNDEMSKLVQSSPDKRQDVFAEIMHPEITKAIEAADAEPNADNPVPMPTADPEQFKTYQVPDEFMRVYKTLSTATEMMKNTWKRVLKNNQSYLSDPEKQKVLRFAMQRPALYLNELEACMEQILAETLEEAEKTA
;
A
#
# COMPACT_ATOMS: atom_id res chain seq x y z
N MET A 1 -18.11 0.48 -37.02
CA MET A 1 -16.91 0.49 -36.15
C MET A 1 -17.04 -0.68 -35.18
N ILE A 2 -16.00 -1.49 -35.00
CA ILE A 2 -16.05 -2.64 -34.08
C ILE A 2 -16.00 -2.10 -32.64
N ASN A 3 -17.04 -2.35 -31.85
CA ASN A 3 -17.06 -1.98 -30.44
C ASN A 3 -16.56 -3.15 -29.59
N LEU A 4 -15.31 -3.06 -29.14
CA LEU A 4 -14.67 -4.07 -28.30
C LEU A 4 -15.05 -3.88 -26.83
N LYS A 5 -15.35 -4.98 -26.15
CA LYS A 5 -15.60 -5.01 -24.70
C LYS A 5 -14.27 -4.90 -23.95
N ILE A 6 -14.21 -3.99 -22.98
CA ILE A 6 -13.07 -3.89 -22.06
C ILE A 6 -13.36 -4.75 -20.85
N ASP A 7 -12.41 -5.64 -20.55
CA ASP A 7 -12.40 -6.39 -19.33
C ASP A 7 -11.53 -5.68 -18.27
N PRO A 8 -12.09 -5.25 -17.12
CA PRO A 8 -11.34 -4.51 -16.12
C PRO A 8 -10.13 -5.28 -15.56
N GLU A 9 -10.22 -6.60 -15.44
CA GLU A 9 -9.13 -7.42 -14.92
C GLU A 9 -8.00 -7.49 -15.93
N PHE A 10 -8.31 -7.67 -17.21
CA PHE A 10 -7.33 -7.68 -18.30
C PHE A 10 -6.62 -6.34 -18.41
N GLN A 11 -7.38 -5.25 -18.39
CA GLN A 11 -6.85 -3.89 -18.41
C GLN A 11 -5.91 -3.64 -17.22
N SER A 12 -6.28 -4.10 -16.02
CA SER A 12 -5.50 -3.88 -14.79
C SER A 12 -4.16 -4.63 -14.74
N GLN A 13 -3.94 -5.62 -15.63
CA GLN A 13 -2.65 -6.28 -15.79
C GLN A 13 -1.69 -5.48 -16.68
N ILE A 14 -2.17 -4.48 -17.41
CA ILE A 14 -1.32 -3.64 -18.25
C ILE A 14 -0.85 -2.47 -17.40
N PRO A 15 0.47 -2.27 -17.23
CA PRO A 15 0.97 -1.09 -16.56
C PRO A 15 0.41 0.18 -17.22
N PRO A 16 -0.17 1.11 -16.44
CA PRO A 16 -0.65 2.37 -17.00
C PRO A 16 0.53 3.17 -17.54
N LEU A 17 0.33 3.83 -18.68
CA LEU A 17 1.28 4.80 -19.20
C LEU A 17 1.20 6.09 -18.37
N THR A 18 2.31 6.82 -18.28
CA THR A 18 2.26 8.21 -17.81
C THR A 18 1.50 9.07 -18.82
N ASP A 19 1.05 10.24 -18.39
CA ASP A 19 0.33 11.16 -19.28
C ASP A 19 1.17 11.55 -20.51
N ASP A 20 2.48 11.72 -20.33
CA ASP A 20 3.39 12.05 -21.43
C ASP A 20 3.62 10.85 -22.36
N GLU A 21 3.77 9.63 -21.83
CA GLU A 21 3.84 8.41 -22.65
C GLU A 21 2.54 8.19 -23.44
N PHE A 22 1.40 8.47 -22.83
CA PHE A 22 0.09 8.35 -23.48
C PHE A 22 -0.05 9.39 -24.61
N LYS A 23 0.31 10.66 -24.36
CA LYS A 23 0.32 11.71 -25.39
C LYS A 23 1.26 11.37 -26.55
N GLN A 24 2.46 10.91 -26.24
CA GLN A 24 3.41 10.51 -27.28
C GLN A 24 2.88 9.36 -28.13
N LEU A 25 2.20 8.38 -27.51
CA LEU A 25 1.53 7.30 -28.23
C LEU A 25 0.39 7.82 -29.11
N GLU A 26 -0.39 8.78 -28.62
CA GLU A 26 -1.48 9.43 -29.36
C GLU A 26 -0.95 10.19 -30.59
N GLU A 27 0.08 11.00 -30.43
CA GLU A 27 0.76 11.70 -31.54
C GLU A 27 1.31 10.74 -32.59
N ASN A 28 1.95 9.64 -32.15
CA ASN A 28 2.48 8.63 -33.07
C ASN A 28 1.37 7.93 -33.88
N ILE A 29 0.20 7.68 -33.27
CA ILE A 29 -0.93 7.07 -33.97
C ILE A 29 -1.55 8.07 -34.97
N LEU A 30 -1.68 9.34 -34.57
CA LEU A 30 -2.24 10.40 -35.41
C LEU A 30 -1.37 10.69 -36.63
N LYS A 31 -0.06 10.80 -36.44
CA LYS A 31 0.90 11.08 -37.51
C LYS A 31 0.87 9.99 -38.60
N GLU A 32 0.69 8.75 -38.20
CA GLU A 32 0.70 7.60 -39.12
C GLU A 32 -0.67 7.41 -39.79
N GLY A 33 -1.74 7.96 -39.21
CA GLY A 33 -3.12 7.90 -39.74
C GLY A 33 -3.74 6.50 -39.74
N LYS A 34 -3.04 5.50 -39.18
CA LYS A 34 -3.51 4.11 -39.06
C LYS A 34 -2.82 3.40 -37.90
N LEU A 35 -3.51 2.43 -37.31
CA LEU A 35 -2.88 1.58 -36.31
C LEU A 35 -1.97 0.52 -36.98
N ILE A 36 -0.66 0.59 -36.73
CA ILE A 36 0.32 -0.34 -37.31
C ILE A 36 0.15 -1.75 -36.73
N SER A 37 0.09 -1.87 -35.41
CA SER A 37 -0.01 -3.16 -34.71
C SER A 37 -1.48 -3.44 -34.37
N PRO A 38 -2.04 -4.60 -34.74
CA PRO A 38 -3.44 -4.91 -34.46
C PRO A 38 -3.74 -4.94 -32.95
N LEU A 39 -5.02 -4.76 -32.60
CA LEU A 39 -5.53 -5.00 -31.26
C LEU A 39 -5.76 -6.50 -31.06
N ILE A 40 -5.32 -7.06 -29.93
CA ILE A 40 -5.48 -8.49 -29.65
C ILE A 40 -6.83 -8.70 -29.00
N VAL A 41 -7.63 -9.63 -29.52
CA VAL A 41 -8.99 -9.88 -29.05
C VAL A 41 -9.26 -11.35 -28.78
N TRP A 42 -10.17 -11.63 -27.85
CA TRP A 42 -10.76 -12.95 -27.62
C TRP A 42 -12.27 -12.85 -27.74
N GLY A 43 -12.82 -13.35 -28.85
CA GLY A 43 -14.19 -13.04 -29.25
C GLY A 43 -14.34 -11.53 -29.46
N ASN A 44 -15.20 -10.88 -28.67
CA ASN A 44 -15.38 -9.42 -28.69
C ASN A 44 -14.70 -8.71 -27.50
N THR A 45 -13.85 -9.40 -26.75
CA THR A 45 -13.16 -8.84 -25.57
C THR A 45 -11.74 -8.43 -25.95
N LEU A 46 -11.33 -7.22 -25.57
CA LEU A 46 -9.98 -6.72 -25.77
C LEU A 46 -9.00 -7.38 -24.79
N VAL A 47 -7.93 -7.98 -25.32
CA VAL A 47 -6.91 -8.71 -24.55
C VAL A 47 -5.64 -7.88 -24.41
N ASP A 48 -5.15 -7.29 -25.50
CA ASP A 48 -4.01 -6.35 -25.47
C ASP A 48 -4.23 -5.19 -26.45
N GLY A 49 -3.62 -4.05 -26.11
CA GLY A 49 -3.81 -2.80 -26.84
C GLY A 49 -4.80 -1.84 -26.20
N HIS A 50 -5.08 -1.98 -24.89
CA HIS A 50 -5.99 -1.12 -24.13
C HIS A 50 -5.71 0.39 -24.29
N ASN A 51 -4.44 0.82 -24.18
CA ASN A 51 -4.07 2.23 -24.36
C ASN A 51 -4.31 2.69 -25.81
N ARG A 52 -3.95 1.85 -26.79
CA ARG A 52 -4.19 2.12 -28.22
C ARG A 52 -5.69 2.23 -28.51
N TYR A 53 -6.50 1.32 -27.96
CA TYR A 53 -7.95 1.34 -28.12
C TYR A 53 -8.56 2.59 -27.48
N ALA A 54 -8.10 3.00 -26.30
CA ALA A 54 -8.56 4.24 -25.65
C ALA A 54 -8.30 5.49 -26.52
N ILE A 55 -7.16 5.54 -27.21
CA ILE A 55 -6.85 6.61 -28.18
C ILE A 55 -7.80 6.53 -29.38
N LEU A 56 -8.00 5.34 -29.94
CA LEU A 56 -8.90 5.14 -31.09
C LEU A 56 -10.36 5.50 -30.77
N GLN A 57 -10.80 5.41 -29.52
CA GLN A 57 -12.13 5.89 -29.11
C GLN A 57 -12.25 7.42 -29.22
N LYS A 58 -11.16 8.17 -29.11
CA LYS A 58 -11.13 9.63 -29.30
C LYS A 58 -11.03 10.04 -30.77
N HIS A 59 -10.46 9.16 -31.60
CA HIS A 59 -10.18 9.39 -33.03
C HIS A 59 -10.90 8.35 -33.90
N PRO A 60 -12.24 8.42 -34.01
CA PRO A 60 -13.07 7.43 -34.72
C PRO A 60 -12.73 7.31 -36.22
N GLU A 61 -12.08 8.30 -36.81
CA GLU A 61 -11.60 8.32 -38.18
C GLU A 61 -10.43 7.37 -38.43
N ILE A 62 -9.69 6.98 -37.38
CA ILE A 62 -8.52 6.12 -37.50
C ILE A 62 -8.96 4.66 -37.59
N CYS A 63 -8.71 4.05 -38.74
CA CYS A 63 -8.98 2.63 -38.95
C CYS A 63 -7.97 1.75 -38.19
N PHE A 64 -8.47 0.64 -37.65
CA PHE A 64 -7.66 -0.36 -36.97
C PHE A 64 -8.08 -1.79 -37.36
N SER A 65 -7.15 -2.72 -37.21
CA SER A 65 -7.41 -4.15 -37.37
C SER A 65 -7.34 -4.86 -36.01
N THR A 66 -7.98 -6.03 -35.94
CA THR A 66 -7.93 -6.90 -34.76
C THR A 66 -7.25 -8.21 -35.14
N MET A 67 -6.55 -8.82 -34.19
CA MET A 67 -5.98 -10.15 -34.30
C MET A 67 -6.62 -11.05 -33.23
N PRO A 68 -7.52 -11.97 -33.61
CA PRO A 68 -8.16 -12.85 -32.66
C PRO A 68 -7.19 -13.93 -32.18
N LEU A 69 -7.14 -14.15 -30.87
CA LEU A 69 -6.50 -15.30 -30.24
C LEU A 69 -7.55 -16.19 -29.58
N ARG A 70 -7.25 -17.50 -29.53
CA ARG A 70 -8.10 -18.49 -28.86
C ARG A 70 -7.51 -18.80 -27.50
N PHE A 71 -8.36 -18.71 -26.48
CA PHE A 71 -8.08 -19.15 -25.12
C PHE A 71 -9.19 -20.10 -24.70
N ALA A 72 -8.84 -21.14 -23.95
CA ALA A 72 -9.77 -22.12 -23.39
C ALA A 72 -10.61 -21.50 -22.26
N ASN A 73 -10.03 -20.59 -21.49
CA ASN A 73 -10.70 -19.89 -20.39
C ASN A 73 -10.08 -18.52 -20.14
N ARG A 74 -10.68 -17.79 -19.20
CA ARG A 74 -10.28 -16.44 -18.81
C ARG A 74 -8.88 -16.42 -18.20
N GLU A 75 -8.52 -17.43 -17.43
CA GLU A 75 -7.25 -17.56 -16.72
C GLU A 75 -6.08 -17.74 -17.69
N GLU A 76 -6.29 -18.45 -18.79
CA GLU A 76 -5.31 -18.58 -19.86
C GLU A 76 -5.08 -17.24 -20.58
N ALA A 77 -6.15 -16.47 -20.83
CA ALA A 77 -6.02 -15.12 -21.38
C ALA A 77 -5.22 -14.19 -20.42
N LEU A 78 -5.48 -14.25 -19.12
CA LEU A 78 -4.71 -13.50 -18.10
C LEU A 78 -3.24 -13.89 -18.05
N ALA A 79 -2.95 -15.20 -18.09
CA ALA A 79 -1.58 -15.71 -18.14
C ALA A 79 -0.85 -15.20 -19.38
N TRP A 80 -1.52 -15.23 -20.54
CA TRP A 80 -0.99 -14.70 -21.78
C TRP A 80 -0.72 -13.20 -21.71
N ILE A 81 -1.65 -12.39 -21.16
CA ILE A 81 -1.46 -10.95 -20.98
C ILE A 81 -0.21 -10.68 -20.13
N CYS A 82 -0.09 -11.34 -18.98
CA CYS A 82 1.05 -11.15 -18.08
C CYS A 82 2.37 -11.52 -18.77
N LYS A 83 2.41 -12.67 -19.47
CA LYS A 83 3.56 -13.13 -20.24
C LYS A 83 3.95 -12.13 -21.34
N ASN A 84 2.97 -11.62 -22.08
CA ASN A 84 3.20 -10.62 -23.12
C ASN A 84 3.75 -9.30 -22.55
N GLN A 85 3.24 -8.85 -21.41
CA GLN A 85 3.77 -7.65 -20.73
C GLN A 85 5.19 -7.87 -20.22
N LEU A 86 5.51 -9.05 -19.65
CA LEU A 86 6.85 -9.38 -19.16
C LEU A 86 7.95 -9.35 -20.24
N GLY A 87 7.58 -9.52 -21.52
CA GLY A 87 8.48 -9.35 -22.67
C GLY A 87 8.85 -7.90 -22.99
N ARG A 88 8.20 -6.91 -22.35
CA ARG A 88 8.51 -5.48 -22.56
C ARG A 88 9.76 -5.07 -21.79
N ARG A 89 10.59 -4.23 -22.41
CA ARG A 89 11.86 -3.77 -21.84
C ARG A 89 11.70 -2.65 -20.80
N ASN A 90 10.56 -1.97 -20.77
CA ASN A 90 10.33 -0.75 -19.97
C ASN A 90 9.54 -1.01 -18.69
N LEU A 91 9.65 -2.19 -18.09
CA LEU A 91 8.99 -2.49 -16.82
C LEU A 91 9.88 -2.11 -15.63
N SER A 92 9.30 -1.45 -14.62
CA SER A 92 9.97 -1.28 -13.34
C SER A 92 10.20 -2.65 -12.66
N PRO A 93 11.20 -2.78 -11.77
CA PRO A 93 11.41 -4.01 -11.01
C PRO A 93 10.15 -4.49 -10.27
N GLU A 94 9.38 -3.56 -9.70
CA GLU A 94 8.12 -3.80 -8.99
C GLU A 94 7.02 -4.31 -9.93
N GLN A 95 6.87 -3.69 -11.10
CA GLN A 95 5.92 -4.14 -12.13
C GLN A 95 6.29 -5.53 -12.65
N LYS A 96 7.57 -5.77 -12.99
CA LYS A 96 8.05 -7.07 -13.45
C LYS A 96 7.78 -8.16 -12.41
N ARG A 97 8.03 -7.86 -11.13
CA ARG A 97 7.76 -8.78 -10.02
C ARG A 97 6.27 -9.06 -9.86
N TYR A 98 5.42 -8.04 -9.92
CA TYR A 98 3.97 -8.21 -9.82
C TYR A 98 3.42 -9.08 -10.96
N LEU A 99 3.83 -8.78 -12.20
CA LEU A 99 3.41 -9.54 -13.39
C LEU A 99 3.88 -11.00 -13.34
N LEU A 100 5.08 -11.26 -12.82
CA LEU A 100 5.60 -12.62 -12.64
C LEU A 100 4.72 -13.43 -11.68
N GLY A 101 4.27 -12.81 -10.59
CA GLY A 101 3.33 -13.44 -9.66
C GLY A 101 1.95 -13.65 -10.28
N LYS A 102 1.43 -12.67 -11.04
CA LYS A 102 0.15 -12.79 -11.75
C LYS A 102 0.15 -13.87 -12.83
N GLN A 103 1.24 -14.01 -13.59
CA GLN A 103 1.40 -15.12 -14.54
C GLN A 103 1.30 -16.45 -13.79
N TYR A 104 2.06 -16.63 -12.70
CA TYR A 104 2.03 -17.85 -11.92
C TYR A 104 0.64 -18.18 -11.36
N GLU A 105 -0.06 -17.19 -10.81
CA GLU A 105 -1.42 -17.40 -10.28
C GLU A 105 -2.43 -17.77 -11.36
N SER A 106 -2.37 -17.09 -12.50
CA SER A 106 -3.30 -17.31 -13.61
C SER A 106 -3.09 -18.69 -14.22
N GLU A 107 -1.83 -19.08 -14.47
CA GLU A 107 -1.51 -20.43 -14.96
C GLU A 107 -1.91 -21.52 -13.95
N LYS A 108 -1.73 -21.29 -12.65
CA LYS A 108 -2.19 -22.23 -11.61
C LYS A 108 -3.71 -22.36 -11.53
N LYS A 109 -4.46 -21.29 -11.77
CA LYS A 109 -5.92 -21.36 -11.84
C LYS A 109 -6.37 -22.08 -13.13
N ALA A 110 -5.75 -21.76 -14.27
CA ALA A 110 -6.02 -22.43 -15.55
C ALA A 110 -5.77 -23.94 -15.48
N GLU A 111 -4.64 -24.36 -14.88
CA GLU A 111 -4.32 -25.78 -14.64
C GLU A 111 -5.43 -26.47 -13.83
N LYS A 112 -5.91 -25.85 -12.75
CA LYS A 112 -6.98 -26.42 -11.91
C LYS A 112 -8.31 -26.56 -12.65
N ILE A 113 -8.65 -25.62 -13.52
CA ILE A 113 -9.87 -25.66 -14.34
C ILE A 113 -9.79 -26.82 -15.34
N PHE A 114 -8.60 -27.09 -15.89
CA PHE A 114 -8.39 -28.18 -16.83
C PHE A 114 -8.34 -29.58 -16.18
N HIS A 115 -8.15 -29.67 -14.85
CA HIS A 115 -8.23 -30.94 -14.11
C HIS A 115 -9.69 -31.36 -13.81
N GLY A 116 -10.58 -31.14 -14.78
CA GLY A 116 -11.95 -31.64 -14.78
C GLY A 116 -11.98 -33.17 -14.87
N ASN A 117 -12.26 -33.80 -13.73
CA ASN A 117 -12.66 -35.18 -13.48
C ASN A 117 -11.67 -36.30 -13.91
N GLN A 118 -11.16 -37.02 -12.91
CA GLN A 118 -10.36 -38.26 -13.07
C GLN A 118 -11.11 -39.38 -13.83
N TYR A 119 -12.41 -39.21 -14.11
CA TYR A 119 -13.28 -40.16 -14.81
C TYR A 119 -13.60 -39.81 -16.27
N THR A 120 -13.01 -38.77 -16.86
CA THR A 120 -13.23 -38.44 -18.29
C THR A 120 -11.93 -38.50 -19.10
N LEU A 121 -11.28 -39.66 -19.09
CA LEU A 121 -10.35 -40.08 -20.15
C LEU A 121 -11.06 -41.02 -21.11
N ALA A 122 -11.91 -40.47 -21.99
CA ALA A 122 -12.49 -41.22 -23.09
C ALA A 122 -12.69 -40.33 -24.33
N LYS A 123 -11.59 -39.99 -24.99
CA LYS A 123 -11.31 -40.32 -26.40
C LYS A 123 -10.10 -39.53 -26.90
N LYS A 124 -9.02 -40.28 -27.17
CA LYS A 124 -8.05 -39.93 -28.21
C LYS A 124 -8.80 -39.87 -29.55
N SER A 125 -8.79 -38.71 -30.20
CA SER A 125 -8.92 -38.51 -31.64
C SER A 125 -8.24 -37.16 -31.90
N GLY A 126 -7.02 -37.08 -32.39
CA GLY A 126 -6.54 -37.59 -33.67
C GLY A 126 -6.31 -36.38 -34.57
N GLY A 127 -5.09 -35.84 -34.58
CA GLY A 127 -4.70 -34.68 -35.40
C GLY A 127 -3.31 -34.17 -35.02
N SER A 128 -2.38 -34.24 -35.97
CA SER A 128 -0.93 -34.00 -35.86
C SER A 128 -0.54 -32.53 -35.72
N HIS A 129 0.67 -32.32 -35.17
CA HIS A 129 1.52 -31.12 -35.11
C HIS A 129 1.11 -29.96 -34.19
N ASP A 130 1.66 -29.94 -32.97
CA ASP A 130 2.85 -29.13 -32.64
C ASP A 130 3.32 -29.49 -31.20
N ASP A 131 4.62 -29.39 -30.94
CA ASP A 131 5.32 -29.84 -29.74
C ASP A 131 4.98 -29.01 -28.49
N THR A 132 3.75 -29.14 -27.99
CA THR A 132 3.42 -28.73 -26.61
C THR A 132 3.23 -29.97 -25.75
N HIS A 133 4.23 -30.85 -25.77
CA HIS A 133 4.45 -31.74 -24.64
C HIS A 133 4.62 -30.84 -23.41
N HIS A 134 3.69 -30.95 -22.46
CA HIS A 134 3.94 -30.57 -21.08
C HIS A 134 5.22 -31.29 -20.64
N SER A 135 6.38 -30.67 -20.84
CA SER A 135 7.60 -31.10 -20.16
C SER A 135 7.20 -31.09 -18.69
N GLY A 136 7.40 -32.19 -17.96
CA GLY A 136 6.99 -32.34 -16.55
C GLY A 136 7.62 -31.33 -15.58
N LYS A 137 8.19 -30.23 -16.08
CA LYS A 137 8.61 -29.05 -15.35
C LYS A 137 7.42 -28.43 -14.66
N LYS A 138 7.58 -28.12 -13.37
CA LYS A 138 6.56 -27.43 -12.60
C LYS A 138 6.33 -26.03 -13.19
N THR A 139 5.10 -25.52 -13.13
CA THR A 139 4.72 -24.16 -13.60
C THR A 139 5.76 -23.09 -13.22
N CYS A 140 6.24 -23.12 -11.96
CA CYS A 140 7.26 -22.18 -11.47
C CYS A 140 8.63 -22.31 -12.14
N GLU A 141 9.01 -23.49 -12.62
CA GLU A 141 10.28 -23.73 -13.33
C GLU A 141 10.20 -23.19 -14.76
N ARG A 142 9.10 -23.43 -15.47
CA ARG A 142 8.90 -22.85 -16.80
C ARG A 142 8.90 -21.32 -16.76
N ILE A 143 8.11 -20.71 -15.85
CA ILE A 143 8.07 -19.25 -15.71
C ILE A 143 9.46 -18.68 -15.38
N ALA A 144 10.22 -19.38 -14.54
CA ALA A 144 11.57 -18.99 -14.15
C ALA A 144 12.51 -18.95 -15.36
N GLU A 145 12.51 -20.01 -16.17
CA GLU A 145 13.30 -20.09 -17.41
C GLU A 145 12.90 -19.01 -18.43
N GLU A 146 11.60 -18.85 -18.70
CA GLU A 146 11.06 -17.86 -19.65
C GLU A 146 11.48 -16.42 -19.31
N ASN A 147 11.65 -16.12 -18.02
CA ASN A 147 11.93 -14.77 -17.53
C ASN A 147 13.40 -14.57 -17.08
N GLY A 148 14.25 -15.60 -17.19
CA GLY A 148 15.64 -15.55 -16.75
C GLY A 148 15.79 -15.33 -15.23
N VAL A 149 14.89 -15.89 -14.42
CA VAL A 149 14.89 -15.74 -12.96
C VAL A 149 14.94 -17.11 -12.27
N SER A 150 15.19 -17.15 -10.97
CA SER A 150 15.15 -18.41 -10.21
C SER A 150 13.71 -18.82 -9.85
N ARG A 151 13.49 -20.12 -9.66
CA ARG A 151 12.24 -20.66 -9.10
C ARG A 151 11.83 -19.95 -7.80
N ALA A 152 12.79 -19.67 -6.92
CA ALA A 152 12.53 -18.97 -5.67
C ALA A 152 12.01 -17.54 -5.90
N SER A 153 12.51 -16.84 -6.93
CA SER A 153 12.01 -15.52 -7.31
C SER A 153 10.56 -15.55 -7.79
N VAL A 154 10.16 -16.58 -8.55
CA VAL A 154 8.75 -16.75 -8.96
C VAL A 154 7.84 -16.97 -7.74
N LEU A 155 8.26 -17.82 -6.80
CA LEU A 155 7.47 -18.09 -5.58
C LEU A 155 7.38 -16.85 -4.68
N ARG A 156 8.45 -16.06 -4.53
CA ARG A 156 8.40 -14.78 -3.81
C ARG A 156 7.50 -13.76 -4.51
N ALA A 157 7.57 -13.67 -5.83
CA ALA A 157 6.72 -12.80 -6.64
C ALA A 157 5.22 -13.11 -6.45
N ARG A 158 4.85 -14.39 -6.28
CA ARG A 158 3.48 -14.78 -5.93
C ARG A 158 3.03 -14.15 -4.60
N HIS A 159 3.82 -14.28 -3.53
CA HIS A 159 3.46 -13.70 -2.23
C HIS A 159 3.42 -12.17 -2.29
N TYR A 160 4.40 -11.56 -2.94
CA TYR A 160 4.43 -10.12 -3.17
C TYR A 160 3.15 -9.64 -3.88
N THR A 161 2.77 -10.28 -4.99
CA THR A 161 1.57 -9.93 -5.78
C THR A 161 0.31 -9.98 -4.93
N LYS A 162 0.11 -11.07 -4.16
CA LYS A 162 -1.02 -11.18 -3.24
C LYS A 162 -1.03 -10.09 -2.18
N GLY A 163 0.14 -9.77 -1.63
CA GLY A 163 0.29 -8.70 -0.65
C GLY A 163 -0.12 -7.35 -1.24
N ILE A 164 0.33 -7.04 -2.46
CA ILE A 164 -0.06 -5.83 -3.17
C ILE A 164 -1.57 -5.77 -3.44
N ASP A 165 -2.19 -6.87 -3.86
CA ASP A 165 -3.64 -6.89 -4.08
C ASP A 165 -4.44 -6.67 -2.78
N ILE A 166 -3.98 -7.27 -1.67
CA ILE A 166 -4.57 -7.03 -0.34
C ILE A 166 -4.37 -5.57 0.05
N ALA A 167 -3.15 -5.04 -0.06
CA ALA A 167 -2.84 -3.66 0.25
C ALA A 167 -3.71 -2.69 -0.56
N ASP A 168 -3.92 -2.95 -1.85
CA ASP A 168 -4.76 -2.13 -2.74
C ASP A 168 -6.26 -2.24 -2.40
N THR A 169 -6.68 -3.33 -1.76
CA THR A 169 -8.03 -3.45 -1.20
C THR A 169 -8.18 -2.60 0.07
N LEU A 170 -7.15 -2.57 0.93
CA LEU A 170 -7.16 -1.80 2.19
C LEU A 170 -6.95 -0.30 1.96
N ALA A 171 -6.13 0.06 0.98
CA ALA A 171 -5.79 1.41 0.59
C ALA A 171 -5.82 1.53 -0.95
N PRO A 172 -7.01 1.77 -1.54
CA PRO A 172 -7.17 1.90 -2.98
C PRO A 172 -6.20 2.90 -3.61
N GLY A 173 -5.45 2.45 -4.62
CA GLY A 173 -4.47 3.25 -5.33
C GLY A 173 -3.02 3.02 -4.88
N ILE A 174 -2.79 2.28 -3.78
CA ILE A 174 -1.43 1.94 -3.34
C ILE A 174 -0.66 1.16 -4.41
N LYS A 175 -1.33 0.32 -5.22
CA LYS A 175 -0.70 -0.41 -6.33
C LYS A 175 -0.06 0.55 -7.34
N LYS A 176 -0.73 1.67 -7.65
CA LYS A 176 -0.18 2.70 -8.54
C LYS A 176 1.06 3.37 -7.94
N LYS A 177 1.01 3.69 -6.64
CA LYS A 177 2.15 4.26 -5.89
C LYS A 177 3.34 3.33 -5.83
N VAL A 178 3.09 2.02 -5.74
CA VAL A 178 4.14 0.99 -5.79
C VAL A 178 4.77 0.93 -7.19
N PHE A 179 3.96 1.01 -8.24
CA PHE A 179 4.47 0.97 -9.62
C PHE A 179 5.17 2.26 -10.05
N SER A 180 4.81 3.42 -9.49
CA SER A 180 5.55 4.68 -9.68
C SER A 180 6.82 4.76 -8.84
N GLY A 181 7.00 3.86 -7.87
CA GLY A 181 8.12 3.86 -6.94
C GLY A 181 8.00 4.85 -5.78
N GLU A 182 6.86 5.53 -5.62
CA GLU A 182 6.54 6.39 -4.47
C GLU A 182 6.53 5.57 -3.17
N VAL A 183 6.06 4.33 -3.23
CA VAL A 183 6.04 3.39 -2.09
C VAL A 183 6.77 2.12 -2.49
N LYS A 184 7.59 1.58 -1.58
CA LYS A 184 8.29 0.31 -1.79
C LYS A 184 7.98 -0.63 -0.65
N PHE A 185 7.59 -1.85 -1.02
CA PHE A 185 7.39 -2.93 -0.06
C PHE A 185 8.40 -4.05 -0.29
N THR A 186 8.92 -4.56 0.81
CA THR A 186 9.75 -5.76 0.84
C THR A 186 8.90 -7.01 0.64
N ASN A 187 9.56 -8.14 0.33
CA ASN A 187 8.86 -9.44 0.31
C ASN A 187 8.31 -9.79 1.69
N ASP A 188 9.05 -9.46 2.74
CA ASP A 188 8.77 -9.93 4.08
C ASP A 188 7.54 -9.21 4.63
N GLU A 189 7.42 -7.89 4.42
CA GLU A 189 6.22 -7.12 4.72
C GLU A 189 4.99 -7.66 3.99
N MET A 190 5.08 -7.89 2.68
CA MET A 190 3.97 -8.45 1.91
C MET A 190 3.65 -9.89 2.33
N SER A 191 4.66 -10.68 2.70
CA SER A 191 4.46 -12.05 3.20
C SER A 191 3.76 -12.05 4.56
N LYS A 192 4.16 -11.16 5.48
CA LYS A 192 3.49 -10.93 6.76
C LYS A 192 2.03 -10.55 6.55
N LEU A 193 1.76 -9.60 5.64
CA LEU A 193 0.40 -9.18 5.30
C LEU A 193 -0.44 -10.33 4.74
N VAL A 194 0.10 -11.14 3.83
CA VAL A 194 -0.60 -12.30 3.23
C VAL A 194 -0.90 -13.39 4.27
N GLN A 195 0.01 -13.61 5.22
CA GLN A 195 -0.14 -14.63 6.28
C GLN A 195 -1.09 -14.19 7.40
N SER A 196 -1.34 -12.89 7.54
CA SER A 196 -2.27 -12.36 8.54
C SER A 196 -3.74 -12.73 8.24
N SER A 197 -4.51 -12.96 9.31
CA SER A 197 -5.95 -13.21 9.22
C SER A 197 -6.68 -11.96 8.71
N PRO A 198 -7.83 -12.10 8.02
CA PRO A 198 -8.58 -10.96 7.48
C PRO A 198 -8.78 -9.82 8.48
N ASP A 199 -9.13 -10.14 9.73
CA ASP A 199 -9.39 -9.15 10.78
C ASP A 199 -8.13 -8.38 11.22
N LYS A 200 -6.95 -8.96 11.03
CA LYS A 200 -5.66 -8.35 11.44
C LYS A 200 -4.94 -7.65 10.28
N ARG A 201 -5.42 -7.79 9.05
CA ARG A 201 -4.75 -7.23 7.86
C ARG A 201 -4.64 -5.70 7.92
N GLN A 202 -5.65 -5.02 8.44
CA GLN A 202 -5.63 -3.57 8.59
C GLN A 202 -4.51 -3.11 9.53
N ASP A 203 -4.39 -3.76 10.69
CA ASP A 203 -3.37 -3.41 11.68
C ASP A 203 -1.95 -3.75 11.19
N VAL A 204 -1.77 -4.92 10.58
CA VAL A 204 -0.48 -5.32 9.98
C VAL A 204 -0.09 -4.37 8.85
N PHE A 205 -1.05 -3.94 8.03
CA PHE A 205 -0.78 -2.99 6.95
C PHE A 205 -0.41 -1.60 7.51
N ALA A 206 -1.11 -1.12 8.54
CA ALA A 206 -0.78 0.14 9.20
C ALA A 206 0.60 0.11 9.86
N GLU A 207 1.00 -1.02 10.47
CA GLU A 207 2.35 -1.23 11.00
C GLU A 207 3.42 -1.14 9.91
N ILE A 208 3.18 -1.77 8.75
CA ILE A 208 4.08 -1.70 7.58
C ILE A 208 4.22 -0.26 7.08
N MET A 209 3.15 0.53 7.10
CA MET A 209 3.16 1.91 6.61
C MET A 209 3.80 2.91 7.59
N HIS A 210 3.85 2.58 8.90
CA HIS A 210 4.34 3.49 9.94
C HIS A 210 5.37 2.82 10.88
N PRO A 211 6.50 2.34 10.35
CA PRO A 211 7.50 1.61 11.14
C PRO A 211 8.14 2.46 12.25
N GLU A 212 8.20 3.78 12.06
CA GLU A 212 8.74 4.73 13.06
C GLU A 212 7.88 4.78 14.33
N ILE A 213 6.56 4.62 14.21
CA ILE A 213 5.65 4.59 15.35
C ILE A 213 5.91 3.32 16.17
N THR A 214 6.12 2.18 15.50
CA THR A 214 6.46 0.91 16.15
C THR A 214 7.81 0.97 16.88
N LYS A 215 8.83 1.57 16.26
CA LYS A 215 10.15 1.76 16.91
C LYS A 215 10.06 2.73 18.11
N ALA A 216 9.29 3.80 18.00
CA ALA A 216 9.05 4.73 19.11
C ALA A 216 8.27 4.07 20.27
N ILE A 217 7.47 3.05 19.98
CA ILE A 217 6.77 2.22 20.98
C ILE A 217 7.75 1.28 21.68
N GLU A 218 8.63 0.59 20.96
CA GLU A 218 9.66 -0.28 21.56
C GLU A 218 10.61 0.51 22.48
N ALA A 219 10.93 1.74 22.10
CA ALA A 219 11.72 2.66 22.94
C ALA A 219 10.97 3.18 24.17
N ALA A 220 9.63 3.24 24.13
CA ALA A 220 8.78 3.72 25.22
C ALA A 220 8.30 2.60 26.17
N ASP A 221 8.34 1.34 25.75
CA ASP A 221 8.12 0.16 26.60
C ASP A 221 9.37 -0.14 27.48
N ALA A 222 10.48 0.57 27.31
CA ALA A 222 11.53 0.68 28.32
C ALA A 222 11.02 1.51 29.51
N GLU A 223 10.99 0.93 30.71
CA GLU A 223 10.49 1.61 31.91
C GLU A 223 11.13 3.01 32.07
N PRO A 224 10.35 4.07 32.32
CA PRO A 224 10.92 5.36 32.65
C PRO A 224 11.69 5.21 33.95
N ASN A 225 13.02 5.27 33.87
CA ASN A 225 13.89 5.23 35.05
C ASN A 225 13.51 6.41 35.96
N ALA A 226 12.98 6.12 37.14
CA ALA A 226 12.49 7.11 38.11
C ALA A 226 13.58 8.07 38.63
N ASP A 227 14.85 7.78 38.31
CA ASP A 227 16.04 8.54 38.70
C ASP A 227 16.52 9.58 37.67
N ASN A 228 15.91 9.66 36.49
CA ASN A 228 16.31 10.70 35.54
C ASN A 228 15.72 12.06 35.95
N PRO A 229 16.56 13.09 36.20
CA PRO A 229 16.06 14.41 36.57
C PRO A 229 15.25 15.01 35.43
N VAL A 230 14.01 15.42 35.73
CA VAL A 230 13.15 16.14 34.79
C VAL A 230 13.70 17.57 34.66
N PRO A 231 14.18 17.99 33.47
CA PRO A 231 14.65 19.36 33.31
C PRO A 231 13.48 20.33 33.43
N MET A 232 13.65 21.42 34.18
CA MET A 232 12.72 22.54 34.15
C MET A 232 12.86 23.27 32.80
N PRO A 233 11.75 23.76 32.20
CA PRO A 233 11.84 24.65 31.06
C PRO A 233 12.33 26.03 31.55
N THR A 234 13.64 26.26 31.54
CA THR A 234 14.22 27.60 31.75
C THR A 234 14.61 28.20 30.41
N ALA A 235 13.89 29.23 29.97
CA ALA A 235 14.27 30.00 28.78
C ALA A 235 15.46 30.94 29.03
N ASP A 236 15.77 31.28 30.29
CA ASP A 236 16.93 32.10 30.66
C ASP A 236 17.42 31.75 32.10
N PRO A 237 18.44 30.88 32.25
CA PRO A 237 18.94 30.44 33.56
C PRO A 237 19.57 31.55 34.39
N GLU A 238 20.04 32.64 33.77
CA GLU A 238 20.78 33.71 34.47
C GLU A 238 19.86 34.55 35.39
N GLN A 239 18.60 34.77 35.01
CA GLN A 239 17.66 35.62 35.74
C GLN A 239 17.16 35.02 37.06
N PHE A 240 17.23 33.70 37.22
CA PHE A 240 16.67 32.98 38.38
C PHE A 240 17.74 32.27 39.23
N LYS A 241 19.04 32.49 38.96
CA LYS A 241 20.18 31.86 39.67
C LYS A 241 20.15 32.01 41.19
N THR A 242 19.55 33.09 41.70
CA THR A 242 19.48 33.42 43.13
C THR A 242 18.18 32.94 43.80
N TYR A 243 17.22 32.41 43.04
CA TYR A 243 15.92 32.01 43.55
C TYR A 243 15.95 30.54 43.98
N GLN A 244 15.81 30.27 45.28
CA GLN A 244 15.61 28.89 45.76
C GLN A 244 14.16 28.50 45.51
N VAL A 245 13.95 27.54 44.61
CA VAL A 245 12.63 26.96 44.36
C VAL A 245 12.23 26.11 45.57
N PRO A 246 11.09 26.39 46.24
CA PRO A 246 10.67 25.62 47.40
C PRO A 246 10.49 24.12 47.09
N ASP A 247 10.85 23.26 48.05
CA ASP A 247 10.74 21.80 47.91
C ASP A 247 9.31 21.33 47.56
N GLU A 248 8.30 22.03 48.07
CA GLU A 248 6.89 21.73 47.78
C GLU A 248 6.54 21.98 46.30
N PHE A 249 7.08 23.05 45.69
CA PHE A 249 6.91 23.32 44.27
C PHE A 249 7.55 22.22 43.43
N MET A 250 8.77 21.80 43.78
CA MET A 250 9.46 20.72 43.07
C MET A 250 8.71 19.38 43.17
N ARG A 251 8.04 19.11 44.30
CA ARG A 251 7.17 17.92 44.46
C ARG A 251 5.95 17.97 43.54
N VAL A 252 5.27 19.11 43.46
CA VAL A 252 4.13 19.30 42.54
C VAL A 252 4.59 19.17 41.09
N TYR A 253 5.70 19.81 40.72
CA TYR A 253 6.29 19.72 39.38
C TYR A 253 6.63 18.28 38.99
N LYS A 254 7.31 17.53 39.88
CA LYS A 254 7.64 16.11 39.64
C LYS A 254 6.39 15.26 39.46
N THR A 255 5.34 15.54 40.24
CA THR A 255 4.05 14.83 40.15
C THR A 255 3.35 15.10 38.81
N LEU A 256 3.29 16.37 38.39
CA LEU A 256 2.70 16.77 37.10
C LEU A 256 3.50 16.20 35.91
N SER A 257 4.82 16.23 35.98
CA SER A 257 5.69 15.64 34.96
C SER A 257 5.49 14.12 34.85
N THR A 258 5.46 13.42 35.99
CA THR A 258 5.20 11.98 36.03
C THR A 258 3.82 11.64 35.47
N ALA A 259 2.78 12.39 35.85
CA ALA A 259 1.43 12.22 35.34
C ALA A 259 1.36 12.46 33.82
N THR A 260 2.07 13.47 33.32
CA THR A 260 2.18 13.78 31.88
C THR A 260 2.82 12.61 31.13
N GLU A 261 3.90 12.05 31.66
CA GLU A 261 4.61 10.94 31.03
C GLU A 261 3.78 9.65 31.06
N MET A 262 3.09 9.37 32.17
CA MET A 262 2.11 8.28 32.27
C MET A 262 0.97 8.43 31.27
N MET A 263 0.47 9.67 31.10
CA MET A 263 -0.59 9.97 30.14
C MET A 263 -0.12 9.73 28.70
N LYS A 264 1.08 10.22 28.33
CA LYS A 264 1.70 9.95 27.02
C LYS A 264 1.84 8.44 26.78
N ASN A 265 2.35 7.69 27.76
CA ASN A 265 2.54 6.25 27.64
C ASN A 265 1.21 5.49 27.51
N THR A 266 0.18 5.92 28.23
CA THR A 266 -1.16 5.35 28.13
C THR A 266 -1.76 5.59 26.74
N TRP A 267 -1.67 6.80 26.21
CA TRP A 267 -2.14 7.11 24.86
C TRP A 267 -1.37 6.34 23.78
N LYS A 268 -0.04 6.24 23.91
CA LYS A 268 0.78 5.39 23.04
C LYS A 268 0.27 3.94 23.02
N ARG A 269 -0.05 3.37 24.18
CA ARG A 269 -0.61 2.01 24.31
C ARG A 269 -2.01 1.89 23.68
N VAL A 270 -2.88 2.87 23.88
CA VAL A 270 -4.23 2.89 23.28
C VAL A 270 -4.14 2.91 21.75
N LEU A 271 -3.25 3.74 21.19
CA LEU A 271 -3.03 3.83 19.74
C LEU A 271 -2.37 2.56 19.18
N LYS A 272 -1.47 1.91 19.93
CA LYS A 272 -0.89 0.59 19.59
C LYS A 272 -1.96 -0.48 19.43
N ASN A 273 -2.88 -0.56 20.39
CA ASN A 273 -3.92 -1.59 20.42
C ASN A 273 -5.08 -1.30 19.46
N ASN A 274 -5.13 -0.12 18.86
CA ASN A 274 -6.23 0.33 18.03
C ASN A 274 -5.73 1.16 16.84
N GLN A 275 -4.90 0.58 15.96
CA GLN A 275 -4.28 1.34 14.85
C GLN A 275 -5.30 1.95 13.87
N SER A 276 -6.56 1.47 13.89
CA SER A 276 -7.66 2.11 13.17
C SER A 276 -7.86 3.60 13.50
N TYR A 277 -7.47 4.09 14.70
CA TYR A 277 -7.50 5.52 15.02
C TYR A 277 -6.51 6.35 14.19
N LEU A 278 -5.50 5.73 13.56
CA LEU A 278 -4.53 6.40 12.70
C LEU A 278 -4.99 6.48 11.24
N SER A 279 -5.82 5.55 10.79
CA SER A 279 -6.25 5.44 9.38
C SER A 279 -7.68 5.92 9.12
N ASP A 280 -8.57 5.88 10.13
CA ASP A 280 -9.98 6.25 9.99
C ASP A 280 -10.23 7.74 10.36
N PRO A 281 -10.68 8.59 9.42
CA PRO A 281 -10.93 10.01 9.67
C PRO A 281 -11.95 10.30 10.78
N GLU A 282 -12.98 9.46 10.96
CA GLU A 282 -13.99 9.67 12.00
C GLU A 282 -13.43 9.30 13.38
N LYS A 283 -12.65 8.22 13.47
CA LYS A 283 -11.95 7.87 14.71
C LYS A 283 -10.91 8.91 15.10
N GLN A 284 -10.24 9.52 14.12
CA GLN A 284 -9.34 10.65 14.39
C GLN A 284 -10.08 11.87 14.96
N LYS A 285 -11.32 12.16 14.53
CA LYS A 285 -12.13 13.25 15.12
C LYS A 285 -12.45 12.97 16.58
N VAL A 286 -12.87 11.75 16.90
CA VAL A 286 -13.13 11.31 18.29
C VAL A 286 -11.88 11.43 19.15
N LEU A 287 -10.72 11.02 18.62
CA LEU A 287 -9.45 11.15 19.33
C LEU A 287 -9.10 12.61 19.61
N ARG A 288 -9.23 13.50 18.61
CA ARG A 288 -8.99 14.95 18.78
C ARG A 288 -9.94 15.54 19.82
N PHE A 289 -11.21 15.18 19.80
CA PHE A 289 -12.18 15.61 20.81
C PHE A 289 -11.80 15.14 22.22
N ALA A 290 -11.42 13.87 22.38
CA ALA A 290 -10.98 13.34 23.67
C ALA A 290 -9.73 14.05 24.22
N MET A 291 -8.84 14.53 23.34
CA MET A 291 -7.64 15.28 23.71
C MET A 291 -7.90 16.75 24.10
N GLN A 292 -9.08 17.30 23.79
CA GLN A 292 -9.41 18.69 24.13
C GLN A 292 -9.54 18.91 25.65
N ARG A 293 -10.14 17.96 26.39
CA ARG A 293 -10.39 18.13 27.82
C ARG A 293 -9.10 18.22 28.65
N PRO A 294 -8.08 17.37 28.45
CA PRO A 294 -6.79 17.54 29.12
C PRO A 294 -6.08 18.84 28.76
N ALA A 295 -6.18 19.30 27.51
CA ALA A 295 -5.60 20.58 27.09
C ALA A 295 -6.29 21.76 27.79
N LEU A 296 -7.62 21.74 27.90
CA LEU A 296 -8.39 22.75 28.63
C LEU A 296 -8.02 22.79 30.12
N TYR A 297 -7.81 21.64 30.75
CA TYR A 297 -7.43 21.56 32.16
C TYR A 297 -6.10 22.28 32.46
N LEU A 298 -5.11 22.16 31.58
CA LEU A 298 -3.83 22.87 31.74
C LEU A 298 -4.00 24.38 31.62
N ASN A 299 -4.84 24.84 30.68
CA ASN A 299 -5.16 26.26 30.53
C ASN A 299 -5.94 26.82 31.73
N GLU A 300 -6.87 26.04 32.30
CA GLU A 300 -7.62 26.41 33.51
C GLU A 300 -6.68 26.58 34.73
N LEU A 301 -5.67 25.72 34.86
CA LEU A 301 -4.65 25.84 35.92
C LEU A 301 -3.79 27.10 35.74
N GLU A 302 -3.36 27.39 34.51
CA GLU A 302 -2.59 28.60 34.20
C GLU A 302 -3.38 29.86 34.54
N ALA A 303 -4.64 29.95 34.09
CA ALA A 303 -5.51 31.08 34.38
C ALA A 303 -5.77 31.26 35.90
N CYS A 304 -5.90 30.17 36.65
CA CYS A 304 -6.06 30.23 38.10
C CYS A 304 -4.81 30.80 38.80
N MET A 305 -3.62 30.39 38.35
CA MET A 305 -2.36 30.93 38.88
C MET A 305 -2.19 32.42 38.56
N GLU A 306 -2.51 32.84 37.33
CA GLU A 306 -2.47 34.26 36.94
C GLU A 306 -3.45 35.11 37.75
N GLN A 307 -4.65 34.60 38.00
CA GLN A 307 -5.66 35.30 38.82
C GLN A 307 -5.17 35.49 40.26
N ILE A 308 -4.63 34.45 40.89
CA ILE A 308 -4.09 34.54 42.26
C ILE A 308 -2.94 35.57 42.32
N LEU A 309 -2.05 35.57 41.32
CA LEU A 309 -0.96 36.55 41.26
C LEU A 309 -1.49 37.99 41.13
N ALA A 310 -2.49 38.23 40.28
CA ALA A 310 -3.10 39.55 40.11
C ALA A 310 -3.79 40.04 41.40
N GLU A 311 -4.55 39.16 42.09
CA GLU A 311 -5.22 39.49 43.35
C GLU A 311 -4.21 39.85 44.46
N THR A 312 -3.10 39.10 44.57
CA THR A 312 -2.04 39.40 45.55
C THR A 312 -1.31 40.72 45.30
N LEU A 313 -1.17 41.13 44.04
CA LEU A 313 -0.59 42.43 43.68
C LEU A 313 -1.52 43.59 44.02
N GLU A 314 -2.83 43.45 43.73
CA GLU A 314 -3.83 44.47 44.09
C GLU A 314 -3.96 44.65 45.61
N GLU A 315 -3.86 43.58 46.40
CA GLU A 315 -3.88 43.66 47.87
C GLU A 315 -2.63 44.34 48.43
N ALA A 316 -1.46 44.11 47.83
CA ALA A 316 -0.20 44.77 48.19
C ALA A 316 -0.22 46.27 47.87
N GLU A 317 -0.86 46.68 46.76
CA GLU A 317 -1.02 48.10 46.40
C GLU A 317 -2.06 48.83 47.26
N LYS A 318 -3.10 48.14 47.75
CA LYS A 318 -4.11 48.72 48.66
C LYS A 318 -3.62 48.87 50.11
N THR A 319 -2.54 48.18 50.47
CA THR A 319 -1.96 48.19 51.82
C THR A 319 -0.68 49.02 51.96
N ALA A 320 -0.18 49.60 50.85
CA ALA A 320 0.93 50.54 50.77
C ALA A 320 0.44 52.00 50.76
#